data_AF-A0A423VRI9-F1
#
_entry.id   AF-A0A423VRI9-F1
#
_cell.length_a   1.000
_cell.length_b   1.000
_cell.length_c   1.000
_cell.angle_alpha   90.00
_cell.angle_beta   90.00
_cell.angle_gamma   90.00
#
_symmetry.space_group_name_H-M   'P 1'
#
loop_
_entity.id
_entity.type
_entity.pdbx_description
1 polymer ?
#
loop_
_entity_poly.entity_id
_entity_poly.type
_entity_poly.pdbx_seq_one_letter_code
_entity_poly.pdbx_strand_id
1 'polypeptide(L)'
;MDVHQPRADWSDPARLEKELDSDPSSRPPSTHHISDASYSPPQNAASDGRIFLTEEQALDHARQCPESEEPTYLAYAPNDKDNPRNWPRWKKWYITCFVSMLNVLTCLCAGGYSSGQDDLIATFDVSSEVGTLGLSMYILGFAIGPLMLAPLSEYFGRNPVYMISWLLLVIFQVPLALATNIGTVLVCRLLQGFFGSAPLTNTGGTVSDLWARDESGPAMAIYGLSSTFGPPLALVISGWIVLLLGWRWLFWVYMAILGGVWVLLVLTVPETRHTIILERKTKRLRKQLRTEGLSAAEHLRDANADDKRGLASLFAMTLTRPFRFLFTEP
;
A
#
# COMPACT_ATOMS: atom_id res chain seq x y z
N MET A 1 -16.25 -12.18 54.94
CA MET A 1 -16.37 -13.02 53.73
C MET A 1 -15.86 -12.17 52.59
N ASP A 2 -14.57 -12.27 52.33
CA ASP A 2 -13.85 -11.49 51.34
C ASP A 2 -14.16 -12.03 49.94
N VAL A 3 -14.68 -11.17 49.06
CA VAL A 3 -14.87 -11.47 47.64
C VAL A 3 -13.69 -10.86 46.90
N HIS A 4 -12.76 -11.72 46.48
CA HIS A 4 -11.68 -11.37 45.57
C HIS A 4 -12.26 -10.90 44.22
N GLN A 5 -12.12 -9.61 43.90
CA GLN A 5 -12.19 -9.12 42.52
C GLN A 5 -10.92 -9.56 41.77
N PRO A 6 -11.02 -10.12 40.56
CA PRO A 6 -9.85 -10.46 39.76
C PRO A 6 -9.18 -9.16 39.27
N ARG A 7 -7.86 -9.06 39.46
CA ARG A 7 -7.04 -7.98 38.89
C ARG A 7 -7.07 -8.07 37.36
N ALA A 8 -7.38 -6.97 36.70
CA ALA A 8 -7.27 -6.82 35.26
C ALA A 8 -5.81 -7.05 34.81
N ASP A 9 -5.62 -7.99 33.89
CA ASP A 9 -4.35 -8.24 33.21
C ASP A 9 -4.33 -7.41 31.92
N TRP A 10 -3.49 -6.37 31.91
CA TRP A 10 -3.44 -5.33 30.87
C TRP A 10 -2.59 -5.70 29.65
N SER A 11 -2.25 -6.99 29.49
CA SER A 11 -1.29 -7.46 28.49
C SER A 11 -1.91 -7.87 27.15
N ASP A 12 -3.24 -7.94 27.03
CA ASP A 12 -3.93 -8.42 25.82
C ASP A 12 -4.92 -7.39 25.20
N PRO A 13 -4.55 -6.73 24.09
CA PRO A 13 -5.37 -5.69 23.47
C PRO A 13 -6.65 -6.20 22.80
N ALA A 14 -6.75 -7.49 22.47
CA ALA A 14 -7.93 -8.06 21.80
C ALA A 14 -9.11 -8.27 22.77
N ARG A 15 -8.84 -8.37 24.08
CA ARG A 15 -9.87 -8.46 25.12
C ARG A 15 -10.49 -7.11 25.48
N LEU A 16 -9.70 -6.03 25.39
CA LEU A 16 -10.15 -4.66 25.68
C LEU A 16 -11.24 -4.20 24.71
N GLU A 17 -11.10 -4.46 23.41
CA GLU A 17 -12.14 -4.12 22.42
C GLU A 17 -13.46 -4.87 22.68
N LYS A 18 -13.39 -6.12 23.15
CA LYS A 18 -14.56 -6.96 23.39
C LYS A 18 -15.33 -6.59 24.66
N GLU A 19 -14.65 -6.05 25.68
CA GLU A 19 -15.30 -5.54 26.90
C GLU A 19 -15.95 -4.17 26.66
N LEU A 20 -15.32 -3.29 25.86
CA LEU A 20 -15.88 -2.00 25.46
C LEU A 20 -17.18 -2.12 24.63
N ASP A 21 -17.30 -3.16 23.80
CA ASP A 21 -18.50 -3.41 22.99
C ASP A 21 -19.66 -4.06 23.77
N SER A 22 -19.41 -4.55 25.00
CA SER A 22 -20.40 -5.29 25.80
C SER A 22 -21.25 -4.42 26.72
N ASP A 23 -20.98 -3.12 26.81
CA ASP A 23 -21.73 -2.18 27.65
C ASP A 23 -23.06 -1.76 26.97
N PRO A 24 -24.24 -2.15 27.50
CA PRO A 24 -25.54 -1.87 26.89
C PRO A 24 -25.97 -0.40 26.92
N SER A 25 -25.16 0.49 27.51
CA SER A 25 -25.45 1.93 27.63
C SER A 25 -25.17 2.75 26.36
N SER A 26 -24.69 2.12 25.27
CA SER A 26 -24.17 2.79 24.06
C SER A 26 -25.12 2.83 22.84
N ARG A 27 -26.45 2.88 23.01
CA ARG A 27 -27.39 3.19 21.90
C ARG A 27 -27.82 4.67 21.94
N PRO A 28 -27.82 5.42 20.82
CA PRO A 28 -28.09 6.85 20.85
C PRO A 28 -29.60 7.15 20.83
N PRO A 29 -30.08 8.17 21.57
CA PRO A 29 -31.32 8.85 21.24
C PRO A 29 -31.08 9.97 20.20
N SER A 30 -32.13 10.27 19.44
CA SER A 30 -32.23 11.21 18.33
C SER A 30 -31.86 12.67 18.66
N THR A 31 -31.14 13.29 17.71
CA THR A 31 -31.07 14.73 17.37
C THR A 31 -31.21 15.76 18.50
N HIS A 32 -30.08 16.32 18.93
CA HIS A 32 -29.89 17.76 19.17
C HIS A 32 -28.40 18.12 19.06
N HIS A 33 -28.13 19.32 18.53
CA HIS A 33 -26.82 19.96 18.35
C HIS A 33 -25.84 19.71 19.50
N ILE A 34 -24.66 19.14 19.20
CA ILE A 34 -23.42 19.36 19.96
C ILE A 34 -22.25 19.48 18.98
N SER A 35 -21.63 20.64 19.06
CA SER A 35 -20.36 21.08 18.48
C SER A 35 -19.17 20.23 18.92
N ASP A 36 -18.16 20.16 18.06
CA ASP A 36 -16.76 19.81 18.34
C ASP A 36 -16.48 18.42 18.97
N ALA A 37 -16.29 17.43 18.11
CA ALA A 37 -15.34 16.36 18.36
C ALA A 37 -14.04 16.67 17.60
N SER A 38 -13.36 17.74 18.02
CA SER A 38 -11.98 18.00 17.64
C SER A 38 -11.11 16.86 18.14
N TYR A 39 -10.33 16.25 17.25
CA TYR A 39 -9.17 15.48 17.63
C TYR A 39 -8.23 16.40 18.41
N SER A 40 -8.27 16.29 19.74
CA SER A 40 -7.35 16.98 20.63
C SER A 40 -5.99 16.31 20.46
N PRO A 41 -4.95 17.04 19.99
CA PRO A 41 -3.60 16.50 20.10
C PRO A 41 -3.30 16.27 21.59
N PRO A 42 -2.44 15.31 21.94
CA PRO A 42 -2.01 15.17 23.32
C PRO A 42 -1.37 16.50 23.76
N GLN A 43 -2.08 17.25 24.60
CA GLN A 43 -1.54 18.41 25.29
C GLN A 43 -0.43 17.91 26.20
N ASN A 44 0.82 18.21 25.84
CA ASN A 44 2.02 17.98 26.66
C ASN A 44 1.95 16.70 27.51
N ALA A 45 1.62 15.57 26.90
CA ALA A 45 1.66 14.29 27.57
C ALA A 45 3.10 13.82 27.56
N ALA A 46 3.89 14.30 28.53
CA ALA A 46 5.14 13.68 28.95
C ALA A 46 4.84 12.32 29.60
N SER A 47 4.22 11.40 28.85
CA SER A 47 4.10 10.01 29.25
C SER A 47 5.28 9.28 28.64
N ASP A 48 6.23 8.88 29.49
CA ASP A 48 7.43 8.08 29.16
C ASP A 48 8.69 8.86 28.73
N GLY A 49 8.80 10.16 29.07
CA GLY A 49 10.00 10.97 28.78
C GLY A 49 10.21 11.30 27.29
N ARG A 50 9.17 11.11 26.46
CA ARG A 50 9.17 11.41 25.03
C ARG A 50 8.39 12.69 24.77
N ILE A 51 9.01 13.67 24.12
CA ILE A 51 8.33 14.93 23.76
C ILE A 51 7.87 14.84 22.31
N PHE A 52 6.55 14.85 22.08
CA PHE A 52 5.99 14.90 20.73
C PHE A 52 5.76 16.35 20.32
N LEU A 53 6.50 16.82 19.31
CA LEU A 53 6.44 18.20 18.83
C LEU A 53 6.09 18.24 17.35
N THR A 54 5.36 19.29 16.96
CA THR A 54 5.23 19.66 15.54
C THR A 54 6.55 20.25 15.03
N GLU A 55 6.69 20.43 13.71
CA GLU A 55 7.93 20.97 13.12
C GLU A 55 8.31 22.34 13.68
N GLU A 56 7.35 23.28 13.77
CA GLU A 56 7.59 24.61 14.33
C GLU A 56 7.99 24.54 15.80
N GLN A 57 7.26 23.73 16.58
CA GLN A 57 7.55 23.55 18.00
C GLN A 57 8.90 22.86 18.22
N ALA A 58 9.30 21.93 17.35
CA ALA A 58 10.59 21.26 17.43
C ALA A 58 11.75 22.23 17.12
N LEU A 59 11.56 23.15 16.17
CA LEU A 59 12.52 24.21 15.89
C LEU A 59 12.65 25.20 17.04
N ASP A 60 11.52 25.66 17.57
CA ASP A 60 11.49 26.61 18.68
C ASP A 60 12.08 25.98 19.94
N HIS A 61 11.74 24.73 20.23
CA HIS A 61 12.31 23.97 21.33
C HIS A 61 13.83 23.79 21.17
N ALA A 62 14.30 23.44 19.97
CA ALA A 62 15.73 23.30 19.70
C ALA A 62 16.48 24.64 19.87
N ARG A 63 15.89 25.77 19.48
CA ARG A 63 16.50 27.10 19.65
C ARG A 63 16.49 27.59 21.09
N GLN A 64 15.45 27.28 21.85
CA GLN A 64 15.33 27.64 23.26
C GLN A 64 16.21 26.75 24.15
N CYS A 65 16.35 25.47 23.79
CA CYS A 65 17.10 24.45 24.54
C CYS A 65 18.16 23.77 23.63
N PRO A 66 19.23 24.48 23.24
CA PRO A 66 20.21 23.99 22.24
C PRO A 66 20.99 22.74 22.70
N GLU A 67 21.10 22.51 24.00
CA GLU A 67 21.79 21.38 24.63
C GLU A 67 20.84 20.28 25.15
N SER A 68 19.55 20.28 24.79
CA SER A 68 18.65 19.23 25.31
C SER A 68 19.03 17.84 24.77
N GLU A 69 19.39 16.92 25.67
CA GLU A 69 19.67 15.51 25.33
C GLU A 69 18.40 14.65 25.23
N GLU A 70 17.23 15.24 25.54
CA GLU A 70 15.97 14.51 25.55
C GLU A 70 15.48 14.14 24.13
N PRO A 71 15.02 12.89 23.92
CA PRO A 71 14.55 12.45 22.61
C PRO A 71 13.26 13.18 22.22
N THR A 72 13.38 14.03 21.21
CA THR A 72 12.25 14.78 20.65
C THR A 72 11.66 14.01 19.47
N TYR A 73 10.37 13.73 19.50
CA TYR A 73 9.65 12.99 18.46
C TYR A 73 8.84 13.95 17.60
N LEU A 74 9.11 13.96 16.30
CA LEU A 74 8.37 14.77 15.35
C LEU A 74 7.02 14.12 15.03
N ALA A 75 5.93 14.86 15.22
CA ALA A 75 4.58 14.47 14.84
C ALA A 75 3.98 15.46 13.83
N TYR A 76 2.98 15.02 13.06
CA TYR A 76 2.26 15.91 12.15
C TYR A 76 1.45 16.95 12.93
N ALA A 77 1.49 18.20 12.46
CA ALA A 77 0.52 19.19 12.90
C ALA A 77 -0.89 18.83 12.39
N PRO A 78 -1.98 19.24 13.06
CA PRO A 78 -3.35 18.91 12.65
C PRO A 78 -3.65 19.24 11.18
N ASN A 79 -3.13 20.36 10.68
CA ASN A 79 -3.32 20.83 9.29
C ASN A 79 -2.02 20.78 8.45
N ASP A 80 -1.11 19.85 8.76
CA ASP A 80 0.14 19.72 8.00
C ASP A 80 -0.14 19.37 6.53
N LYS A 81 0.41 20.14 5.59
CA LYS A 81 0.23 19.95 4.14
C LYS A 81 0.98 18.71 3.62
N ASP A 82 2.01 18.27 4.33
CA ASP A 82 2.77 17.07 3.98
C ASP A 82 1.99 15.79 4.30
N ASN A 83 1.02 15.87 5.22
CA ASN A 83 0.17 14.74 5.57
C ASN A 83 -0.79 14.40 4.41
N PRO A 84 -0.72 13.18 3.84
CA PRO A 84 -1.60 12.75 2.74
C PRO A 84 -3.09 12.80 3.06
N ARG A 85 -3.48 12.70 4.34
CA ARG A 85 -4.87 12.85 4.79
C ARG A 85 -5.37 14.29 4.71
N ASN A 86 -4.48 15.28 4.69
CA ASN A 86 -4.85 16.69 4.57
C ASN A 86 -4.81 17.20 3.12
N TRP A 87 -4.49 16.34 2.15
CA TRP A 87 -4.48 16.73 0.74
C TRP A 87 -5.87 17.07 0.21
N PRO A 88 -5.95 17.95 -0.82
CA PRO A 88 -7.23 18.30 -1.40
C PRO A 88 -7.91 17.06 -2.01
N ARG A 89 -9.24 16.98 -1.87
CA ARG A 89 -10.03 15.80 -2.25
C ARG A 89 -9.81 15.35 -3.70
N TRP A 90 -9.64 16.28 -4.64
CA TRP A 90 -9.36 15.95 -6.03
C TRP A 90 -8.08 15.14 -6.20
N LYS A 91 -7.03 15.43 -5.42
CA LYS A 91 -5.75 14.73 -5.45
C LYS A 91 -5.88 13.33 -4.87
N LYS A 92 -6.63 13.18 -3.77
CA LYS A 92 -6.93 11.87 -3.18
C LYS A 92 -7.69 10.99 -4.18
N TRP A 93 -8.74 11.51 -4.79
CA TRP A 93 -9.52 10.80 -5.80
C TRP A 93 -8.69 10.47 -7.04
N TYR A 94 -7.87 11.40 -7.52
CA TYR A 94 -6.95 11.12 -8.62
C TYR A 94 -6.07 9.91 -8.32
N ILE A 95 -5.40 9.88 -7.16
CA ILE A 95 -4.54 8.75 -6.77
C ILE A 95 -5.35 7.47 -6.62
N THR A 96 -6.50 7.51 -5.94
CA THR A 96 -7.39 6.33 -5.77
C THR A 96 -7.82 5.75 -7.11
N CYS A 97 -8.31 6.58 -8.03
CA CYS A 97 -8.72 6.13 -9.36
C CYS A 97 -7.52 5.63 -10.17
N PHE A 98 -6.36 6.27 -10.04
CA PHE A 98 -5.13 5.85 -10.72
C PHE A 98 -4.67 4.46 -10.27
N VAL A 99 -4.55 4.21 -8.97
CA VAL A 99 -4.14 2.89 -8.46
C VAL A 99 -5.20 1.81 -8.75
N SER A 100 -6.48 2.18 -8.78
CA SER A 100 -7.57 1.29 -9.20
C SER A 100 -7.47 0.95 -10.70
N MET A 101 -7.07 1.91 -11.54
CA MET A 101 -6.81 1.67 -12.97
C MET A 101 -5.62 0.72 -13.17
N LEU A 102 -4.57 0.81 -12.35
CA LEU A 102 -3.47 -0.16 -12.37
C LEU A 102 -3.99 -1.59 -12.16
N ASN A 103 -4.94 -1.78 -11.25
CA ASN A 103 -5.57 -3.08 -11.01
C ASN A 103 -6.34 -3.59 -12.24
N VAL A 104 -7.13 -2.73 -12.91
CA VAL A 104 -7.80 -3.07 -14.17
C VAL A 104 -6.81 -3.53 -15.24
N LEU A 105 -5.70 -2.82 -15.40
CA LEU A 105 -4.67 -3.11 -16.39
C LEU A 105 -3.88 -4.40 -16.05
N THR A 106 -3.71 -4.72 -14.77
CA THR A 106 -3.20 -6.02 -14.34
C THR A 106 -4.16 -7.15 -14.73
N CYS A 107 -5.48 -6.96 -14.56
CA CYS A 107 -6.48 -7.93 -15.04
C CYS A 107 -6.44 -8.07 -16.57
N LEU A 108 -6.18 -6.97 -17.29
CA LEU A 108 -5.96 -6.97 -18.75
C LEU A 108 -4.80 -7.88 -19.16
N CYS A 109 -3.68 -7.82 -18.42
CA CYS A 109 -2.52 -8.69 -18.64
C CYS A 109 -2.81 -10.17 -18.31
N ALA A 110 -3.61 -10.41 -17.27
CA ALA A 110 -3.99 -11.75 -16.87
C ALA A 110 -4.90 -12.40 -17.92
N GLY A 111 -6.06 -11.79 -18.16
CA GLY A 111 -7.12 -12.32 -19.02
C GLY A 111 -6.82 -12.24 -20.50
N GLY A 112 -6.07 -11.23 -20.95
CA GLY A 112 -5.81 -11.07 -22.38
C GLY A 112 -4.97 -12.17 -23.00
N TYR A 113 -4.12 -12.84 -22.20
CA TYR A 113 -3.39 -14.02 -22.63
C TYR A 113 -4.32 -15.10 -23.20
N SER A 114 -5.46 -15.32 -22.54
CA SER A 114 -6.43 -16.36 -22.93
C SER A 114 -7.01 -16.11 -24.32
N SER A 115 -7.13 -14.85 -24.74
CA SER A 115 -7.66 -14.50 -26.07
C SER A 115 -6.73 -14.89 -27.22
N GLY A 116 -5.42 -15.02 -26.96
CA GLY A 116 -4.41 -15.45 -27.94
C GLY A 116 -3.87 -16.85 -27.69
N GLN A 117 -4.47 -17.60 -26.77
CA GLN A 117 -3.95 -18.89 -26.33
C GLN A 117 -3.96 -19.93 -27.47
N ASP A 118 -5.02 -20.01 -28.26
CA ASP A 118 -5.14 -21.00 -29.33
C ASP A 118 -4.09 -20.77 -30.43
N ASP A 119 -3.87 -19.52 -30.83
CA ASP A 119 -2.81 -19.17 -31.78
C ASP A 119 -1.41 -19.49 -31.23
N LEU A 120 -1.21 -19.28 -29.92
CA LEU A 120 0.05 -19.56 -29.24
C LEU A 120 0.32 -21.06 -29.19
N ILE A 121 -0.70 -21.87 -28.88
CA ILE A 121 -0.65 -23.34 -28.92
C ILE A 121 -0.25 -23.82 -30.31
N ALA A 122 -0.91 -23.32 -31.35
CA ALA A 122 -0.60 -23.66 -32.74
C ALA A 122 0.80 -23.20 -33.17
N THR A 123 1.25 -22.03 -32.70
CA THR A 123 2.57 -21.48 -33.05
C THR A 123 3.72 -22.32 -32.50
N PHE A 124 3.59 -22.82 -31.27
CA PHE A 124 4.65 -23.58 -30.60
C PHE A 124 4.48 -25.09 -30.69
N ASP A 125 3.42 -25.57 -31.35
CA ASP A 125 3.07 -26.98 -31.50
C ASP A 125 3.06 -27.72 -30.14
N VAL A 126 2.34 -27.14 -29.18
CA VAL A 126 2.22 -27.67 -27.81
C VAL A 126 0.80 -28.15 -27.55
N SER A 127 0.60 -28.89 -26.45
CA SER A 127 -0.76 -29.32 -26.06
C SER A 127 -1.54 -28.19 -25.39
N SER A 128 -2.87 -28.32 -25.35
CA SER A 128 -3.77 -27.34 -24.73
C SER A 128 -3.52 -27.16 -23.23
N GLU A 129 -3.05 -28.22 -22.56
CA GLU A 129 -2.65 -28.18 -21.14
C GLU A 129 -1.46 -27.24 -20.94
N VAL A 130 -0.47 -27.26 -21.84
CA VAL A 130 0.69 -26.37 -21.80
C VAL A 130 0.29 -24.93 -22.14
N GLY A 131 -0.65 -24.73 -23.06
CA GLY A 131 -1.21 -23.40 -23.33
C GLY A 131 -1.86 -22.79 -22.09
N THR A 132 -2.69 -23.58 -21.39
CA THR A 132 -3.37 -23.19 -20.15
C THR A 132 -2.38 -22.93 -19.01
N LEU A 133 -1.26 -23.67 -18.97
CA LEU A 133 -0.19 -23.47 -17.99
C LEU A 133 0.34 -22.03 -18.00
N GLY A 134 0.33 -21.33 -19.14
CA GLY A 134 0.75 -19.92 -19.21
C GLY A 134 -0.13 -18.97 -18.40
N LEU A 135 -1.44 -19.22 -18.32
CA LEU A 135 -2.33 -18.48 -17.42
C LEU A 135 -2.11 -18.91 -15.96
N SER A 136 -1.98 -20.21 -15.71
CA SER A 136 -1.72 -20.75 -14.37
C SER A 136 -0.44 -20.20 -13.75
N MET A 137 0.64 -20.08 -14.52
CA MET A 137 1.90 -19.50 -14.06
C MET A 137 1.74 -18.02 -13.68
N TYR A 138 0.95 -17.26 -14.43
CA TYR A 138 0.64 -15.88 -14.05
C TYR A 138 -0.11 -15.82 -12.73
N ILE A 139 -1.16 -16.63 -12.56
CA ILE A 139 -1.94 -16.69 -11.32
C ILE A 139 -1.05 -17.14 -10.15
N LEU A 140 -0.16 -18.11 -10.35
CA LEU A 140 0.79 -18.57 -9.34
C LEU A 140 1.74 -17.44 -8.91
N GLY A 141 2.33 -16.73 -9.88
CA GLY A 141 3.15 -15.56 -9.58
C GLY A 141 2.37 -14.49 -8.84
N PHE A 142 1.13 -14.25 -9.27
CA PHE A 142 0.21 -13.30 -8.67
C PHE A 142 -0.22 -13.66 -7.25
N ALA A 143 -0.25 -14.94 -6.90
CA ALA A 143 -0.49 -15.42 -5.54
C ALA A 143 0.74 -15.26 -4.64
N ILE A 144 1.95 -15.45 -5.18
CA ILE A 144 3.21 -15.37 -4.43
C ILE A 144 3.67 -13.91 -4.24
N GLY A 145 3.49 -13.05 -5.25
CA GLY A 145 3.94 -11.66 -5.23
C GLY A 145 3.49 -10.84 -4.02
N PRO A 146 2.22 -10.90 -3.58
CA PRO A 146 1.71 -10.23 -2.39
C PRO A 146 2.52 -10.50 -1.12
N LEU A 147 3.00 -11.74 -0.96
CA LEU A 147 3.75 -12.18 0.22
C LEU A 147 5.06 -11.41 0.38
N MET A 148 5.60 -10.86 -0.70
CA MET A 148 6.81 -10.06 -0.70
C MET A 148 6.54 -8.57 -0.91
N LEU A 149 5.71 -8.22 -1.89
CA LEU A 149 5.53 -6.83 -2.31
C LEU A 149 4.72 -6.00 -1.31
N ALA A 150 3.79 -6.61 -0.58
CA ALA A 150 3.03 -5.91 0.46
C ALA A 150 3.93 -5.44 1.62
N PRO A 151 4.69 -6.31 2.33
CA PRO A 151 5.58 -5.85 3.41
C PRO A 151 6.71 -4.97 2.89
N LEU A 152 7.16 -5.17 1.64
CA LEU A 152 8.16 -4.29 1.03
C LEU A 152 7.64 -2.86 0.88
N SER A 153 6.36 -2.68 0.51
CA SER A 153 5.72 -1.36 0.43
C SER A 153 5.56 -0.71 1.82
N GLU A 154 5.40 -1.54 2.85
CA GLU A 154 5.42 -1.15 4.25
C GLU A 154 6.84 -0.98 4.83
N TYR A 155 7.89 -1.10 4.04
CA TYR A 155 9.22 -0.74 4.50
C TYR A 155 9.79 0.41 3.69
N PHE A 156 9.71 0.34 2.36
CA PHE A 156 10.31 1.31 1.46
C PHE A 156 9.36 2.44 1.02
N GLY A 157 8.05 2.28 1.25
CA GLY A 157 7.02 3.21 0.78
C GLY A 157 6.14 2.58 -0.31
N ARG A 158 4.93 3.13 -0.48
CA ARG A 158 3.95 2.60 -1.45
C ARG A 158 4.41 2.87 -2.88
N ASN A 159 4.86 4.09 -3.12
CA ASN A 159 5.14 4.58 -4.46
C ASN A 159 6.35 3.90 -5.14
N PRO A 160 7.53 3.76 -4.48
CA PRO A 160 8.66 3.05 -5.08
C PRO A 160 8.34 1.60 -5.45
N VAL A 161 7.54 0.91 -4.63
CA VAL A 161 7.15 -0.47 -4.91
C VAL A 161 6.22 -0.53 -6.13
N TYR A 162 5.26 0.38 -6.28
CA TYR A 162 4.49 0.49 -7.52
C TYR A 162 5.38 0.76 -8.72
N MET A 163 6.29 1.74 -8.65
CA MET A 163 7.14 2.13 -9.77
C MET A 163 8.00 0.96 -10.26
N ILE A 164 8.67 0.25 -9.35
CA ILE A 164 9.61 -0.83 -9.69
C ILE A 164 8.86 -2.07 -10.20
N SER A 165 7.82 -2.50 -9.48
CA SER A 165 7.02 -3.67 -9.89
C SER A 165 6.33 -3.44 -11.24
N TRP A 166 5.76 -2.26 -11.45
CA TRP A 166 5.13 -1.91 -12.71
C TRP A 166 6.13 -1.79 -13.87
N LEU A 167 7.32 -1.24 -13.63
CA LEU A 167 8.39 -1.21 -14.64
C LEU A 167 8.78 -2.63 -15.06
N LEU A 168 8.95 -3.54 -14.09
CA LEU A 168 9.29 -4.93 -14.38
C LEU A 168 8.17 -5.62 -15.17
N LEU A 169 6.91 -5.38 -14.82
CA LEU A 169 5.76 -5.86 -15.61
C LEU A 169 5.83 -5.39 -17.07
N VAL A 170 6.17 -4.11 -17.32
CA VAL A 170 6.36 -3.55 -18.67
C VAL A 170 7.53 -4.23 -19.40
N ILE A 171 8.68 -4.37 -18.75
CA ILE A 171 9.88 -4.97 -19.34
C ILE A 171 9.60 -6.42 -19.76
N PHE A 172 8.90 -7.19 -18.93
CA PHE A 172 8.56 -8.58 -19.24
C PHE A 172 7.51 -8.75 -20.34
N GLN A 173 6.93 -7.67 -20.90
CA GLN A 173 6.14 -7.77 -22.12
C GLN A 173 7.00 -8.04 -23.37
N VAL A 174 8.22 -7.49 -23.41
CA VAL A 174 9.14 -7.63 -24.55
C VAL A 174 9.52 -9.09 -24.84
N PRO A 175 10.00 -9.88 -23.85
CA PRO A 175 10.33 -11.28 -24.10
C PRO A 175 9.10 -12.15 -24.43
N LEU A 176 7.89 -11.77 -24.02
CA LEU A 176 6.66 -12.46 -24.46
C LEU A 176 6.34 -12.19 -25.93
N ALA A 177 6.47 -10.93 -26.37
CA ALA A 177 6.23 -10.56 -27.75
C ALA A 177 7.24 -11.20 -28.71
N LEU A 178 8.48 -11.39 -28.25
CA LEU A 178 9.59 -11.98 -29.00
C LEU A 178 9.82 -13.46 -28.70
N ALA A 179 8.93 -14.11 -27.95
CA ALA A 179 9.13 -15.49 -27.51
C ALA A 179 9.28 -16.44 -28.72
N THR A 180 10.33 -17.26 -28.69
CA THR A 180 10.61 -18.30 -29.69
C THR A 180 10.32 -19.71 -29.17
N ASN A 181 10.02 -19.84 -27.87
CA ASN A 181 9.69 -21.11 -27.23
C ASN A 181 8.69 -20.89 -26.09
N ILE A 182 7.95 -21.95 -25.76
CA ILE A 182 6.93 -21.93 -24.71
C ILE A 182 7.51 -21.71 -23.31
N GLY A 183 8.71 -22.23 -23.02
CA GLY A 183 9.35 -22.06 -21.71
C GLY A 183 9.58 -20.58 -21.35
N THR A 184 9.99 -19.77 -22.33
CA THR A 184 10.13 -18.32 -22.18
C THR A 184 8.80 -17.68 -21.82
N VAL A 185 7.72 -18.11 -22.47
CA VAL A 185 6.36 -17.64 -22.16
C VAL A 185 6.01 -17.97 -20.71
N LEU A 186 6.17 -19.22 -20.28
CA LEU A 186 5.80 -19.66 -18.93
C LEU A 186 6.56 -18.92 -17.83
N VAL A 187 7.89 -18.76 -17.99
CA VAL A 187 8.73 -18.04 -17.01
C VAL A 187 8.37 -16.55 -16.99
N CYS A 188 8.23 -15.91 -18.15
CA CYS A 188 7.85 -14.50 -18.20
C CYS A 188 6.44 -14.28 -17.62
N ARG A 189 5.51 -15.22 -17.83
CA ARG A 189 4.16 -15.15 -17.24
C ARG A 189 4.18 -15.23 -15.73
N LEU A 190 5.01 -16.11 -15.15
CA LEU A 190 5.23 -16.17 -13.70
C LEU A 190 5.71 -14.83 -13.15
N LEU A 191 6.72 -14.25 -13.79
CA LEU A 191 7.31 -12.99 -13.37
C LEU A 191 6.33 -11.82 -13.56
N GLN A 192 5.59 -11.76 -14.67
CA GLN A 192 4.53 -10.79 -14.86
C GLN A 192 3.45 -10.89 -13.79
N GLY A 193 3.02 -12.11 -13.43
CA GLY A 193 2.07 -12.33 -12.35
C GLY A 193 2.60 -11.81 -11.01
N PHE A 194 3.86 -12.16 -10.69
CA PHE A 194 4.53 -11.73 -9.46
C PHE A 194 4.58 -10.20 -9.36
N PHE A 195 5.13 -9.51 -10.37
CA PHE A 195 5.26 -8.07 -10.35
C PHE A 195 3.92 -7.34 -10.54
N GLY A 196 2.98 -7.94 -11.28
CA GLY A 196 1.64 -7.39 -11.51
C GLY A 196 0.72 -7.39 -10.29
N SER A 197 1.09 -8.07 -9.20
CA SER A 197 0.28 -8.18 -7.97
C SER A 197 0.39 -6.99 -7.00
N ALA A 198 1.39 -6.11 -7.18
CA ALA A 198 1.55 -4.91 -6.36
C ALA A 198 0.32 -3.97 -6.37
N PRO A 199 -0.28 -3.62 -7.52
CA PRO A 199 -1.56 -2.89 -7.61
C PRO A 199 -2.65 -3.44 -6.68
N LEU A 200 -2.92 -4.74 -6.73
CA LEU A 200 -3.99 -5.34 -5.95
C LEU A 200 -3.72 -5.21 -4.44
N THR A 201 -2.50 -5.51 -4.03
CA THR A 201 -2.15 -5.59 -2.60
C THR A 201 -1.96 -4.24 -1.95
N ASN A 202 -1.36 -3.30 -2.66
CA ASN A 202 -0.98 -2.01 -2.09
C ASN A 202 -2.10 -0.97 -2.23
N THR A 203 -3.12 -1.19 -3.07
CA THR A 203 -4.21 -0.21 -3.27
C THR A 203 -5.00 -0.01 -1.97
N GLY A 204 -5.31 -1.09 -1.25
CA GLY A 204 -5.94 -1.02 0.07
C GLY A 204 -5.15 -0.15 1.05
N GLY A 205 -3.84 -0.38 1.11
CA GLY A 205 -2.92 0.42 1.91
C GLY A 205 -2.82 1.88 1.47
N THR A 206 -2.86 2.14 0.16
CA THR A 206 -2.84 3.50 -0.39
C THR A 206 -4.10 4.29 -0.03
N VAL A 207 -5.25 3.62 -0.03
CA VAL A 207 -6.52 4.25 0.38
C VAL A 207 -6.55 4.48 1.89
N SER A 208 -6.06 3.57 2.72
CA SER A 208 -5.99 3.79 4.19
C SER A 208 -4.98 4.88 4.57
N ASP A 209 -3.95 5.07 3.73
CA ASP A 209 -3.02 6.18 3.82
C ASP A 209 -3.70 7.53 3.45
N LEU A 210 -4.59 7.59 2.46
CA LEU A 210 -5.20 8.85 1.98
C LEU A 210 -6.50 9.26 2.70
N TRP A 211 -7.32 8.28 3.07
CA TRP A 211 -8.68 8.48 3.56
C TRP A 211 -8.78 8.12 5.04
N ALA A 212 -9.59 8.89 5.79
CA ALA A 212 -9.96 8.52 7.15
C ALA A 212 -10.84 7.25 7.12
N ARG A 213 -10.89 6.50 8.23
CA ARG A 213 -11.63 5.24 8.33
C ARG A 213 -13.08 5.40 7.85
N ASP A 214 -13.76 6.44 8.31
CA ASP A 214 -15.17 6.70 8.01
C ASP A 214 -15.42 7.21 6.58
N GLU A 215 -14.41 7.78 5.93
CA GLU A 215 -14.50 8.31 4.55
C GLU A 215 -13.97 7.31 3.51
N SER A 216 -13.35 6.21 3.94
CA SER A 216 -12.65 5.27 3.05
C SER A 216 -13.60 4.37 2.24
N GLY A 217 -14.88 4.27 2.63
CA GLY A 217 -15.88 3.41 2.00
C GLY A 217 -16.02 3.60 0.49
N PRO A 218 -16.32 4.81 -0.02
CA PRO A 218 -16.41 5.08 -1.46
C PRO A 218 -15.11 4.80 -2.22
N ALA A 219 -13.95 5.08 -1.63
CA ALA A 219 -12.66 4.79 -2.24
C ALA A 219 -12.41 3.28 -2.36
N MET A 220 -12.77 2.50 -1.33
CA MET A 220 -12.78 1.04 -1.38
C MET A 220 -13.79 0.49 -2.38
N ALA A 221 -14.94 1.14 -2.57
CA ALA A 221 -15.91 0.74 -3.57
C ALA A 221 -15.35 0.88 -5.00
N ILE A 222 -14.64 1.97 -5.31
CA ILE A 222 -13.97 2.11 -6.61
C ILE A 222 -12.91 1.02 -6.80
N TYR A 223 -12.12 0.74 -5.77
CA TYR A 223 -11.16 -0.37 -5.82
C TYR A 223 -11.86 -1.71 -6.10
N GLY A 224 -12.97 -2.01 -5.40
CA GLY A 224 -13.76 -3.22 -5.65
C GLY A 224 -14.35 -3.28 -7.06
N LEU A 225 -14.89 -2.16 -7.56
CA LEU A 225 -15.41 -2.03 -8.92
C LEU A 225 -14.32 -2.29 -9.96
N SER A 226 -13.09 -1.82 -9.72
CA SER A 226 -11.96 -2.05 -10.63
C SER A 226 -11.64 -3.54 -10.80
N SER A 227 -11.69 -4.31 -9.71
CA SER A 227 -11.47 -5.77 -9.73
C SER A 227 -12.57 -6.52 -10.48
N THR A 228 -13.82 -6.06 -10.38
CA THR A 228 -14.96 -6.71 -11.04
C THR A 228 -15.04 -6.34 -12.52
N PHE A 229 -14.77 -5.07 -12.87
CA PHE A 229 -14.87 -4.58 -14.25
C PHE A 229 -13.64 -4.93 -15.10
N GLY A 230 -12.50 -5.19 -14.47
CA GLY A 230 -11.25 -5.52 -15.13
C GLY A 230 -11.33 -6.73 -16.08
N PRO A 231 -11.73 -7.92 -15.62
CA PRO A 231 -11.73 -9.13 -16.45
C PRO A 231 -12.64 -9.07 -17.70
N PRO A 232 -13.89 -8.56 -17.64
CA PRO A 232 -14.70 -8.41 -18.84
C PRO A 232 -14.09 -7.44 -19.86
N LEU A 233 -13.61 -6.28 -19.40
CA LEU A 233 -12.96 -5.30 -20.26
C LEU A 233 -11.68 -5.88 -20.90
N ALA A 234 -10.96 -6.71 -20.15
CA ALA A 234 -9.76 -7.37 -20.61
C ALA A 234 -10.02 -8.21 -21.85
N LEU A 235 -11.04 -9.07 -21.81
CA LEU A 235 -11.35 -10.01 -22.90
C LEU A 235 -11.83 -9.29 -24.16
N VAL A 236 -12.59 -8.19 -24.02
CA VAL A 236 -13.06 -7.41 -25.18
C VAL A 236 -11.90 -6.75 -25.91
N ILE A 237 -11.03 -6.05 -25.17
CA ILE A 237 -9.90 -5.33 -25.77
C ILE A 237 -8.89 -6.32 -26.37
N SER A 238 -8.52 -7.36 -25.62
CA SER A 238 -7.55 -8.36 -26.08
C SER A 238 -8.05 -9.19 -27.24
N GLY A 239 -9.32 -9.61 -27.22
CA GLY A 239 -9.94 -10.34 -28.33
C GLY A 239 -9.87 -9.57 -29.63
N TRP A 240 -10.20 -8.27 -29.61
CA TRP A 240 -10.07 -7.41 -30.79
C TRP A 240 -8.63 -7.29 -31.31
N ILE A 241 -7.65 -7.15 -30.41
CA ILE A 241 -6.24 -7.04 -30.79
C ILE A 241 -5.77 -8.34 -31.44
N VAL A 242 -6.07 -9.49 -30.83
CA VAL A 242 -5.66 -10.80 -31.34
C VAL A 242 -6.30 -11.08 -32.70
N LEU A 243 -7.60 -10.81 -32.86
CA LEU A 243 -8.31 -11.03 -34.13
C LEU A 243 -7.71 -10.25 -35.31
N LEU A 244 -7.20 -9.04 -35.07
CA LEU A 244 -6.70 -8.15 -36.13
C LEU A 244 -5.19 -8.27 -36.37
N LEU A 245 -4.40 -8.49 -35.32
CA LEU A 245 -2.94 -8.38 -35.36
C LEU A 245 -2.22 -9.66 -34.88
N GLY A 246 -2.95 -10.61 -34.29
CA GLY A 246 -2.42 -11.85 -33.74
C GLY A 246 -1.87 -11.72 -32.32
N TRP A 247 -1.57 -12.87 -31.70
CA TRP A 247 -1.22 -12.97 -30.28
C TRP A 247 0.06 -12.23 -29.87
N ARG A 248 1.06 -12.11 -30.76
CA ARG A 248 2.32 -11.40 -30.44
C ARG A 248 2.11 -9.90 -30.27
N TRP A 249 1.23 -9.32 -31.07
CA TRP A 249 0.92 -7.89 -31.01
C TRP A 249 0.17 -7.51 -29.74
N LEU A 250 -0.54 -8.45 -29.11
CA LEU A 250 -1.13 -8.25 -27.79
C LEU A 250 -0.09 -7.73 -26.79
N PHE A 251 1.08 -8.35 -26.74
CA PHE A 251 2.15 -7.98 -25.80
C PHE A 251 2.80 -6.64 -26.15
N TRP A 252 2.92 -6.30 -27.44
CA TRP A 252 3.40 -4.98 -27.86
C TRP A 252 2.42 -3.86 -27.49
N VAL A 253 1.13 -4.07 -27.71
CA VAL A 253 0.09 -3.11 -27.32
C VAL A 253 0.06 -2.93 -25.80
N TYR A 254 0.17 -4.02 -25.05
CA TYR A 254 0.25 -3.97 -23.59
C TYR A 254 1.50 -3.24 -23.12
N MET A 255 2.65 -3.49 -23.73
CA MET A 255 3.88 -2.76 -23.42
C MET A 255 3.68 -1.26 -23.59
N ALA A 256 3.05 -0.81 -24.68
CA ALA A 256 2.78 0.60 -24.92
C ALA A 256 1.82 1.20 -23.88
N ILE A 257 0.70 0.53 -23.58
CA ILE A 257 -0.29 1.00 -22.60
C ILE A 257 0.32 1.05 -21.20
N LEU A 258 0.90 -0.05 -20.74
CA LEU A 258 1.49 -0.17 -19.40
C LEU A 258 2.69 0.78 -19.26
N GLY A 259 3.51 0.93 -20.29
CA GLY A 259 4.65 1.85 -20.33
C GLY A 259 4.22 3.31 -20.25
N GLY A 260 3.17 3.70 -20.98
CA GLY A 260 2.60 5.05 -20.87
C GLY A 260 2.06 5.33 -19.46
N VAL A 261 1.36 4.36 -18.87
CA VAL A 261 0.85 4.44 -17.50
C VAL A 261 1.99 4.46 -16.48
N TRP A 262 3.10 3.75 -16.74
CA TRP A 262 4.29 3.80 -15.90
C TRP A 262 4.90 5.21 -15.86
N VAL A 263 5.01 5.88 -17.01
CA VAL A 263 5.50 7.26 -17.08
C VAL A 263 4.59 8.18 -16.27
N LEU A 264 3.27 8.03 -16.40
CA LEU A 264 2.33 8.79 -15.58
C LEU A 264 2.50 8.50 -14.09
N LEU A 265 2.61 7.23 -13.70
CA LEU A 265 2.82 6.82 -12.31
C LEU A 265 4.06 7.50 -11.71
N VAL A 266 5.15 7.56 -12.47
CA VAL A 266 6.41 8.17 -12.04
C VAL A 266 6.28 9.68 -11.85
N LEU A 267 5.51 10.35 -12.73
CA LEU A 267 5.41 11.80 -12.75
C LEU A 267 4.33 12.37 -11.82
N THR A 268 3.20 11.67 -11.65
CA THR A 268 1.99 12.26 -11.04
C THR A 268 1.65 11.70 -9.67
N VAL A 269 2.09 10.48 -9.34
CA VAL A 269 1.75 9.84 -8.07
C VAL A 269 2.89 10.10 -7.08
N PRO A 270 2.64 10.81 -5.96
CA PRO A 270 3.61 10.97 -4.88
C PRO A 270 3.62 9.78 -3.92
N GLU A 271 4.55 9.77 -2.98
CA GLU A 271 4.51 8.87 -1.83
C GLU A 271 3.28 9.17 -0.95
N THR A 272 2.54 8.15 -0.56
CA THR A 272 1.33 8.28 0.27
C THR A 272 1.56 7.83 1.70
N ARG A 273 2.66 7.15 2.00
CA ARG A 273 2.84 6.56 3.33
C ARG A 273 3.30 7.56 4.37
N HIS A 274 2.48 7.73 5.42
CA HIS A 274 2.70 8.66 6.54
C HIS A 274 4.08 8.54 7.19
N THR A 275 4.49 7.31 7.51
CA THR A 275 5.76 7.04 8.21
C THR A 275 6.98 7.42 7.35
N ILE A 276 6.93 7.16 6.04
CA ILE A 276 8.03 7.47 5.13
C ILE A 276 8.14 8.98 4.88
N ILE A 277 7.00 9.67 4.80
CA ILE A 277 6.97 11.13 4.66
C ILE A 277 7.52 11.79 5.94
N LEU A 278 7.11 11.32 7.11
CA LEU A 278 7.56 11.84 8.40
C LEU A 278 9.06 11.60 8.63
N GLU A 279 9.57 10.43 8.23
CA GLU A 279 11.00 10.16 8.24
C GLU A 279 11.78 11.12 7.34
N ARG A 280 11.30 11.38 6.12
CA ARG A 280 11.93 12.34 5.19
C ARG A 280 11.92 13.74 5.78
N LYS A 281 10.83 14.14 6.43
CA LYS A 281 10.69 15.44 7.11
C LYS A 281 11.66 15.56 8.29
N THR A 282 11.71 14.55 9.15
CA THR A 282 12.65 14.47 10.27
C THR A 282 14.11 14.57 9.81
N LYS A 283 14.48 13.88 8.72
CA LYS A 283 15.84 13.97 8.13
C LYS A 283 16.18 15.37 7.62
N ARG A 284 15.22 16.06 7.00
CA ARG A 284 15.40 17.45 6.53
C ARG A 284 15.61 18.39 7.72
N LEU A 285 14.77 18.27 8.74
CA LEU A 285 14.83 19.09 9.94
C LEU A 285 16.14 18.87 10.71
N ARG A 286 16.55 17.60 10.88
CA ARG A 286 17.85 17.24 11.45
C ARG A 286 19.02 17.89 10.70
N LYS A 287 18.95 17.94 9.36
CA LYS A 287 19.99 18.59 8.55
C LYS A 287 20.01 20.11 8.77
N GLN A 288 18.85 20.75 8.87
CA GLN A 288 18.74 22.18 9.17
C GLN A 288 19.32 22.50 10.55
N LEU A 289 18.91 21.77 11.59
CA LEU A 289 19.41 21.95 12.95
C LEU A 289 20.93 21.75 13.06
N ARG A 290 21.50 20.75 12.36
CA ARG A 290 22.96 20.58 12.27
C ARG A 290 23.66 21.76 11.60
N THR A 291 23.02 22.37 10.60
CA THR A 291 23.58 23.54 9.90
C THR A 291 23.56 24.77 10.80
N GLU A 292 22.56 24.89 11.69
CA GLU A 292 22.47 25.91 12.73
C GLU A 292 23.38 25.61 13.94
N GLY A 293 24.08 24.47 13.98
CA GLY A 293 24.99 24.10 15.06
C GLY A 293 24.31 23.58 16.34
N LEU A 294 23.05 23.16 16.24
CA LEU A 294 22.21 22.75 17.39
C LEU A 294 22.38 21.25 17.69
N SER A 295 22.72 20.91 18.94
CA SER A 295 22.90 19.52 19.40
C SER A 295 21.58 18.71 19.38
N ALA A 296 20.45 19.40 19.54
CA ALA A 296 19.11 18.83 19.44
C ALA A 296 18.84 18.02 18.15
N ALA A 297 19.62 18.25 17.09
CA ALA A 297 19.55 17.47 15.87
C ALA A 297 19.82 15.96 16.07
N GLU A 298 20.68 15.59 17.03
CA GLU A 298 21.06 14.20 17.27
C GLU A 298 19.94 13.40 17.96
N HIS A 299 19.15 14.10 18.76
CA HIS A 299 18.07 13.52 19.58
C HIS A 299 16.69 13.58 18.90
N LEU A 300 16.56 14.31 17.78
CA LEU A 300 15.32 14.38 17.01
C LEU A 300 15.02 13.05 16.31
N ARG A 301 13.90 12.39 16.62
CA ARG A 301 13.43 11.15 16.02
C ARG A 301 12.04 11.34 15.37
N ASP A 302 11.70 10.45 14.45
CA ASP A 302 10.32 10.32 13.94
C ASP A 302 9.46 9.70 15.06
N ALA A 303 8.20 10.15 15.24
CA ALA A 303 7.23 9.54 16.14
C ALA A 303 7.15 8.00 16.03
N ASN A 304 7.41 7.44 14.85
CA ASN A 304 7.39 6.00 14.60
C ASN A 304 8.78 5.35 14.54
N ALA A 305 9.84 6.06 14.92
CA ALA A 305 11.23 5.58 14.80
C ALA A 305 11.50 4.34 15.65
N ASP A 306 10.92 4.26 16.85
CA ASP A 306 11.13 3.14 17.77
C ASP A 306 10.27 1.92 17.39
N ASP A 307 9.21 2.13 16.60
CA ASP A 307 8.35 1.08 16.05
C ASP A 307 8.85 0.54 14.70
N LYS A 308 10.05 0.96 14.26
CA LYS A 308 10.71 0.46 13.05
C LYS A 308 11.14 -0.99 13.24
N ARG A 309 10.23 -1.88 12.88
CA ARG A 309 10.45 -3.32 12.83
C ARG A 309 11.38 -3.66 11.66
N GLY A 310 12.37 -4.51 11.94
CA GLY A 310 13.27 -5.02 10.91
C GLY A 310 12.50 -5.79 9.84
N LEU A 311 13.00 -5.79 8.60
CA LEU A 311 12.36 -6.48 7.47
C LEU A 311 11.98 -7.92 7.82
N ALA A 312 12.89 -8.69 8.44
CA ALA A 312 12.61 -10.06 8.85
C ALA A 312 11.39 -10.19 9.80
N SER A 313 11.23 -9.24 10.73
CA SER A 313 10.09 -9.23 11.66
C SER A 313 8.78 -8.81 10.99
N LEU A 314 8.83 -7.89 10.01
CA LEU A 314 7.66 -7.53 9.20
C LEU A 314 7.22 -8.70 8.32
N PHE A 315 8.14 -9.36 7.65
CA PHE A 315 7.86 -10.57 6.87
C PHE A 315 7.30 -11.69 7.76
N ALA A 316 7.93 -11.97 8.90
CA ALA A 316 7.44 -12.97 9.84
C ALA A 316 6.01 -12.65 10.29
N MET A 317 5.72 -11.40 10.66
CA MET A 317 4.40 -11.01 11.11
C MET A 317 3.35 -11.08 10.00
N THR A 318 3.63 -10.52 8.82
CA THR A 318 2.68 -10.51 7.68
C THR A 318 2.39 -11.92 7.17
N LEU A 319 3.38 -12.82 7.20
CA LEU A 319 3.19 -14.21 6.79
C LEU A 319 2.51 -15.07 7.86
N THR A 320 2.75 -14.82 9.15
CA THR A 320 2.20 -15.66 10.23
C THR A 320 0.82 -15.23 10.71
N ARG A 321 0.48 -13.93 10.64
CA ARG A 321 -0.81 -13.41 11.11
C ARG A 321 -2.03 -14.08 10.46
N PRO A 322 -2.10 -14.27 9.12
CA PRO A 322 -3.25 -14.91 8.51
C PRO A 322 -3.48 -16.34 9.00
N PHE A 323 -2.42 -17.14 9.14
CA PHE A 323 -2.53 -18.50 9.68
C PHE A 323 -2.92 -18.50 11.15
N ARG A 324 -2.36 -17.58 11.94
CA ARG A 324 -2.75 -17.44 13.34
C ARG A 324 -4.23 -17.11 13.44
N PHE A 325 -4.70 -16.07 12.74
CA PHE A 325 -6.12 -15.70 12.73
C PHE A 325 -7.02 -16.83 12.26
N LEU A 326 -6.62 -17.57 11.21
CA LEU A 326 -7.37 -18.73 10.72
C LEU A 326 -7.62 -19.81 11.80
N PHE A 327 -6.70 -19.96 12.77
CA PHE A 327 -6.82 -20.94 13.85
C PHE A 327 -7.21 -20.34 15.21
N THR A 328 -7.19 -19.01 15.36
CA THR A 328 -7.42 -18.35 16.66
C THR A 328 -8.64 -17.43 16.69
N GLU A 329 -9.15 -16.98 15.55
CA GLU A 329 -10.39 -16.21 15.47
C GLU A 329 -11.57 -17.15 15.10
N PRO A 330 -12.63 -17.22 15.92
CA PRO A 330 -13.75 -18.15 15.76
C PRO A 330 -14.72 -17.81 14.61
#